data_AF-A0AA39W7G1-F1
#
_entry.id   AF-A0AA39W7G1-F1
#
_cell.length_a   1.000
_cell.length_b   1.000
_cell.length_c   1.000
_cell.angle_alpha   90.00
_cell.angle_beta   90.00
_cell.angle_gamma   90.00
#
_symmetry.space_group_name_H-M   'P 1'
#
loop_
_entity.id
_entity.type
_entity.pdbx_description
1 polymer ?
#
loop_
_entity_poly.entity_id
_entity_poly.type
_entity_poly.pdbx_seq_one_letter_code
_entity_poly.pdbx_strand_id
1 'polypeptide(L)'
;MLNLAENNLDGSIPSFLSNLNELTCLALGYNLFKPSPLPSSFENLSKLEILFVANASLVGEIPNSIGKLVSLPILDLSTNYLSSKIPYTIAELKSIMQIELSDNQLSEYAYSLKVNEKSDVYSFSVVLMELITSKRPNDTCFGENKDIVKWVTESALSSPERKTTENASSCCRDLRKLVDPRMQLSTGDYEEIDKVLDVAVLCTTSFPINRPFMRRVVELLKVKIHKLALPN
;
A
#
# COMPACT_ATOMS: atom_id res chain seq x y z
N MET A 1 -1.29 -26.29 20.61
CA MET A 1 -0.66 -26.44 19.28
C MET A 1 -1.58 -27.26 18.39
N LEU A 2 -1.84 -26.79 17.17
CA LEU A 2 -2.56 -27.51 16.13
C LEU A 2 -1.72 -27.46 14.85
N ASN A 3 -1.16 -28.59 14.45
CA ASN A 3 -0.39 -28.71 13.21
C ASN A 3 -1.08 -29.69 12.27
N LEU A 4 -1.61 -29.15 11.18
CA LEU A 4 -2.24 -29.86 10.08
C LEU A 4 -1.54 -29.54 8.74
N ALA A 5 -0.31 -29.01 8.78
CA ALA A 5 0.44 -28.72 7.58
C ALA A 5 0.76 -30.00 6.80
N GLU A 6 1.00 -29.87 5.50
CA GLU A 6 1.39 -30.98 4.61
C GLU A 6 0.36 -32.12 4.57
N ASN A 7 -0.91 -31.76 4.43
CA ASN A 7 -2.01 -32.71 4.29
C ASN A 7 -2.79 -32.46 2.99
N ASN A 8 -3.78 -33.32 2.72
CA ASN A 8 -4.66 -33.19 1.56
C ASN A 8 -6.01 -32.53 1.92
N LEU A 9 -6.01 -31.56 2.84
CA LEU A 9 -7.24 -30.86 3.21
C LEU A 9 -7.74 -30.01 2.04
N ASP A 10 -8.99 -30.19 1.62
CA ASP A 10 -9.56 -29.63 0.39
C ASP A 10 -10.77 -28.69 0.62
N GLY A 11 -11.06 -28.40 1.89
CA GLY A 11 -12.09 -27.45 2.32
C GLY A 11 -11.62 -25.99 2.26
N SER A 12 -12.34 -25.10 2.92
CA SER A 12 -11.84 -23.76 3.26
C SER A 12 -11.26 -23.76 4.67
N ILE A 13 -10.39 -22.79 5.00
CA ILE A 13 -9.93 -22.61 6.38
C ILE A 13 -11.14 -22.23 7.26
N PRO A 14 -11.52 -23.07 8.24
CA PRO A 14 -12.75 -22.84 8.97
C PRO A 14 -12.57 -21.77 10.04
N SER A 15 -13.50 -20.80 10.09
CA SER A 15 -13.47 -19.71 11.07
C SER A 15 -13.58 -20.19 12.51
N PHE A 16 -14.19 -21.36 12.78
CA PHE A 16 -14.32 -21.90 14.15
C PHE A 16 -12.98 -22.16 14.83
N LEU A 17 -11.86 -22.24 14.08
CA LEU A 17 -10.53 -22.33 14.66
C LEU A 17 -10.24 -21.15 15.60
N SER A 18 -10.89 -20.00 15.39
CA SER A 18 -10.81 -18.84 16.30
C SER A 18 -11.36 -19.11 17.70
N ASN A 19 -12.14 -20.17 17.90
CA ASN A 19 -12.66 -20.54 19.22
C ASN A 19 -11.60 -21.24 20.08
N LEU A 20 -10.49 -21.66 19.49
CA LEU A 20 -9.38 -22.30 20.17
C LEU A 20 -8.40 -21.23 20.69
N ASN A 21 -8.90 -20.35 21.57
CA ASN A 21 -8.21 -19.18 22.09
C ASN A 21 -6.91 -19.47 22.88
N GLU A 22 -6.70 -20.71 23.30
CA GLU A 22 -5.47 -21.19 23.94
C GLU A 22 -4.41 -21.68 22.92
N LEU A 23 -4.65 -21.57 21.62
CA LEU A 23 -3.66 -21.97 20.61
C LEU A 23 -2.45 -21.05 20.62
N THR A 24 -1.27 -21.67 20.80
CA THR A 24 0.04 -21.04 20.63
C THR A 24 0.64 -21.28 19.25
N CYS A 25 0.20 -22.31 18.53
CA CYS A 25 0.68 -22.59 17.18
C CYS A 25 -0.46 -23.15 16.34
N LEU A 26 -0.63 -22.57 15.16
CA LEU A 26 -1.57 -22.97 14.13
C LEU A 26 -0.80 -23.11 12.81
N ALA A 27 -0.58 -24.35 12.38
CA ALA A 27 0.08 -24.66 11.12
C ALA A 27 -0.92 -25.37 10.20
N LEU A 28 -1.23 -24.73 9.07
CA LEU A 28 -2.18 -25.16 8.05
C LEU A 28 -1.56 -25.17 6.65
N GLY A 29 -0.29 -24.76 6.52
CA GLY A 29 0.36 -24.62 5.22
C GLY A 29 0.49 -25.93 4.44
N TYR A 30 0.74 -25.82 3.14
CA TYR A 30 0.90 -26.95 2.22
C TYR A 30 -0.31 -27.91 2.26
N ASN A 31 -1.50 -27.34 2.00
CA ASN A 31 -2.75 -28.09 1.88
C ASN A 31 -3.47 -27.73 0.57
N LEU A 32 -4.44 -28.55 0.17
CA LEU A 32 -5.22 -28.38 -1.06
C LEU A 32 -6.47 -27.52 -0.86
N PHE A 33 -6.42 -26.55 0.07
CA PHE A 33 -7.60 -25.76 0.41
C PHE A 33 -8.18 -25.06 -0.82
N LYS A 34 -9.51 -24.94 -0.84
CA LYS A 34 -10.22 -24.11 -1.80
C LYS A 34 -9.88 -22.63 -1.56
N PRO A 35 -9.80 -21.83 -2.64
CA PRO A 35 -9.60 -20.39 -2.52
C PRO A 35 -10.53 -19.75 -1.51
N SER A 36 -9.96 -19.20 -0.43
CA SER A 36 -10.71 -18.56 0.64
C SER A 36 -9.88 -17.46 1.33
N PRO A 37 -10.51 -16.42 1.90
CA PRO A 37 -9.78 -15.38 2.61
C PRO A 37 -9.24 -15.87 3.96
N LEU A 38 -8.20 -15.21 4.46
CA LEU A 38 -7.76 -15.41 5.84
C LEU A 38 -8.89 -14.98 6.79
N PRO A 39 -9.38 -15.84 7.71
CA PRO A 39 -10.52 -15.49 8.55
C PRO A 39 -10.22 -14.31 9.47
N SER A 40 -11.01 -13.24 9.37
CA SER A 40 -10.86 -12.07 10.26
C SER A 40 -11.08 -12.43 11.73
N SER A 41 -11.83 -13.51 12.01
CA SER A 41 -12.06 -14.05 13.36
C SER A 41 -10.79 -14.56 14.04
N PHE A 42 -9.70 -14.78 13.31
CA PHE A 42 -8.42 -15.18 13.90
C PHE A 42 -7.87 -14.15 14.89
N GLU A 43 -8.42 -12.94 14.90
CA GLU A 43 -8.16 -11.92 15.92
C GLU A 43 -8.36 -12.40 17.38
N ASN A 44 -9.15 -13.45 17.60
CA ASN A 44 -9.38 -14.07 18.91
C ASN A 44 -8.22 -14.97 19.37
N LEU A 45 -7.28 -15.31 18.49
CA LEU A 45 -6.12 -16.15 18.80
C LEU A 45 -4.99 -15.33 19.42
N SER A 46 -5.28 -14.55 20.47
CA SER A 46 -4.34 -13.58 21.06
C SER A 46 -3.09 -14.20 21.69
N LYS A 47 -3.10 -15.51 21.97
CA LYS A 47 -1.96 -16.30 22.48
C LYS A 47 -1.13 -16.95 21.37
N LEU A 48 -1.50 -16.75 20.11
CA LEU A 48 -0.84 -17.42 19.00
C LEU A 48 0.58 -16.89 18.81
N GLU A 49 1.54 -17.80 18.80
CA GLU A 49 2.95 -17.52 18.63
C GLU A 49 3.42 -17.84 17.19
N ILE A 50 2.81 -18.85 16.57
CA ILE A 50 3.12 -19.28 15.20
C ILE A 50 1.83 -19.38 14.40
N LEU A 51 1.74 -18.60 13.32
CA LEU A 51 0.71 -18.71 12.30
C LEU A 51 1.39 -19.08 10.98
N PHE A 52 1.27 -20.34 10.58
CA PHE A 52 1.88 -20.88 9.36
C PHE A 52 0.80 -21.34 8.39
N VAL A 53 0.54 -20.54 7.35
CA VAL A 53 -0.52 -20.75 6.35
C VAL A 53 0.04 -20.57 4.93
N ALA A 54 1.31 -20.93 4.75
CA ALA A 54 1.97 -20.90 3.45
C ALA A 54 1.36 -21.91 2.48
N ASN A 55 1.20 -21.59 1.20
CA ASN A 55 0.65 -22.52 0.20
C ASN A 55 -0.69 -23.17 0.62
N ALA A 56 -1.68 -22.31 0.89
CA ALA A 56 -3.00 -22.69 1.40
C ALA A 56 -4.14 -22.07 0.56
N SER A 57 -3.84 -21.65 -0.67
CA SER A 57 -4.79 -21.00 -1.59
C SER A 57 -5.49 -19.76 -1.01
N LEU A 58 -4.84 -19.01 -0.10
CA LEU A 58 -5.45 -17.79 0.45
C LEU A 58 -5.67 -16.74 -0.65
N VAL A 59 -6.83 -16.11 -0.69
CA VAL A 59 -7.19 -15.02 -1.63
C VAL A 59 -7.67 -13.77 -0.90
N GLY A 60 -7.77 -12.65 -1.61
CA GLY A 60 -8.27 -11.39 -1.03
C GLY A 60 -7.19 -10.63 -0.25
N GLU A 61 -7.58 -9.78 0.69
CA GLU A 61 -6.66 -8.93 1.45
C GLU A 61 -6.24 -9.60 2.78
N ILE A 62 -5.08 -9.22 3.33
CA ILE A 62 -4.76 -9.54 4.72
C ILE A 62 -5.67 -8.67 5.61
N PRO A 63 -6.52 -9.26 6.48
CA PRO A 63 -7.48 -8.49 7.26
C PRO A 63 -6.78 -7.58 8.27
N ASN A 64 -7.30 -6.37 8.48
CA ASN A 64 -6.80 -5.44 9.50
C ASN A 64 -6.74 -6.07 10.91
N SER A 65 -7.59 -7.07 11.17
CA SER A 65 -7.62 -7.77 12.44
C SER A 65 -6.35 -8.59 12.74
N ILE A 66 -5.45 -8.77 11.76
CA ILE A 66 -4.14 -9.38 11.96
C ILE A 66 -3.34 -8.68 13.08
N GLY A 67 -3.47 -7.35 13.20
CA GLY A 67 -2.78 -6.56 14.24
C GLY A 67 -3.15 -6.93 15.68
N LYS A 68 -4.27 -7.65 15.90
CA LYS A 68 -4.66 -8.13 17.24
C LYS A 68 -3.85 -9.33 17.72
N LEU A 69 -3.08 -9.99 16.85
CA LEU A 69 -2.20 -11.11 17.19
C LEU A 69 -0.90 -10.63 17.86
N VAL A 70 -1.01 -9.88 18.96
CA VAL A 70 0.11 -9.17 19.59
C VAL A 70 1.22 -10.08 20.14
N SER A 71 0.93 -11.36 20.35
CA SER A 71 1.87 -12.37 20.85
C SER A 71 2.61 -13.14 19.74
N LEU A 72 2.41 -12.79 18.47
CA LEU A 72 2.88 -13.56 17.32
C LEU A 72 4.32 -13.17 16.91
N PRO A 73 5.36 -13.99 17.17
CA PRO A 73 6.70 -13.83 16.60
C PRO A 73 6.84 -14.30 15.16
N ILE A 74 6.05 -15.29 14.72
CA ILE A 74 6.20 -15.87 13.38
C ILE A 74 4.86 -15.83 12.63
N LEU A 75 4.83 -15.05 11.56
CA LEU A 75 3.74 -15.00 10.59
C LEU A 75 4.27 -15.48 9.23
N ASP A 76 3.70 -16.55 8.69
CA ASP A 76 3.97 -17.02 7.33
C ASP A 76 2.67 -17.20 6.54
N LEU A 77 2.44 -16.30 5.59
CA LEU A 77 1.36 -16.36 4.60
C LEU A 77 1.92 -16.45 3.16
N SER A 78 3.16 -16.87 2.99
CA SER A 78 3.80 -16.92 1.66
C SER A 78 3.15 -17.92 0.71
N THR A 79 3.45 -17.80 -0.58
CA THR A 79 2.99 -18.72 -1.63
C THR A 79 1.46 -18.82 -1.63
N ASN A 80 0.78 -17.68 -1.67
CA ASN A 80 -0.68 -17.60 -1.72
C ASN A 80 -1.12 -16.63 -2.82
N TYR A 81 -2.41 -16.37 -2.92
CA TYR A 81 -3.00 -15.42 -3.86
C TYR A 81 -3.56 -14.18 -3.14
N LEU A 82 -2.95 -13.80 -2.01
CA LEU A 82 -3.32 -12.57 -1.29
C LEU A 82 -2.97 -11.37 -2.17
N SER A 83 -3.80 -10.33 -2.11
CA SER A 83 -3.77 -9.16 -2.97
C SER A 83 -4.02 -7.89 -2.16
N SER A 84 -3.91 -6.72 -2.77
CA SER A 84 -4.02 -5.40 -2.11
C SER A 84 -2.80 -5.02 -1.26
N LYS A 85 -2.94 -4.02 -0.39
CA LYS A 85 -1.87 -3.52 0.48
C LYS A 85 -1.72 -4.41 1.72
N ILE A 86 -0.52 -4.46 2.30
CA ILE A 86 -0.38 -4.92 3.68
C ILE A 86 -1.14 -3.94 4.58
N PRO A 87 -2.03 -4.42 5.48
CA PRO A 87 -2.76 -3.57 6.40
C PRO A 87 -1.78 -2.86 7.34
N TYR A 88 -2.00 -1.56 7.59
CA TYR A 88 -1.14 -0.77 8.48
C TYR A 88 -1.09 -1.36 9.91
N THR A 89 -2.12 -2.10 10.32
CA THR A 89 -2.21 -2.80 11.59
C THR A 89 -1.18 -3.92 11.74
N ILE A 90 -0.49 -4.32 10.66
CA ILE A 90 0.67 -5.22 10.78
C ILE A 90 1.75 -4.63 11.72
N ALA A 91 1.83 -3.29 11.79
CA ALA A 91 2.75 -2.59 12.69
C ALA A 91 2.35 -2.71 14.17
N GLU A 92 1.15 -3.20 14.48
CA GLU A 92 0.68 -3.46 15.85
C GLU A 92 1.15 -4.81 16.39
N LEU A 93 1.75 -5.68 15.55
CA LEU A 93 2.33 -6.96 15.94
C LEU A 93 3.62 -6.76 16.75
N LYS A 94 3.49 -6.45 18.05
CA LYS A 94 4.62 -6.05 18.91
C LYS A 94 5.68 -7.13 19.13
N SER A 95 5.30 -8.40 19.00
CA SER A 95 6.21 -9.54 19.25
C SER A 95 6.83 -10.09 17.96
N ILE A 96 6.51 -9.52 16.79
CA ILE A 96 6.88 -10.09 15.49
C ILE A 96 8.39 -10.08 15.28
N MET A 97 8.93 -11.22 14.86
CA MET A 97 10.35 -11.39 14.54
C MET A 97 10.53 -11.79 13.08
N GLN A 98 9.59 -12.55 12.53
CA GLN A 98 9.60 -13.02 11.16
C GLN A 98 8.23 -12.84 10.52
N ILE A 99 8.23 -12.18 9.38
CA ILE A 99 7.07 -12.02 8.50
C ILE A 99 7.48 -12.58 7.14
N GLU A 100 6.87 -13.69 6.77
CA GLU A 100 7.00 -14.31 5.46
C GLU A 100 5.66 -14.27 4.75
N LEU A 101 5.73 -13.80 3.54
CA LEU A 101 4.66 -13.06 2.90
C LEU A 101 4.90 -13.17 1.36
N SER A 102 6.07 -13.65 0.91
CA SER A 102 6.50 -13.77 -0.48
C SER A 102 5.52 -14.53 -1.36
N ASP A 103 5.69 -14.42 -2.68
CA ASP A 103 4.90 -15.20 -3.65
C ASP A 103 3.39 -15.02 -3.45
N ASN A 104 3.00 -13.77 -3.23
CA ASN A 104 1.63 -13.26 -3.22
C ASN A 104 1.45 -12.18 -4.31
N GLN A 105 0.22 -11.66 -4.45
CA GLN A 105 -0.16 -10.58 -5.37
C GLN A 105 -0.32 -9.22 -4.67
N LEU A 106 0.37 -9.03 -3.55
CA LEU A 106 0.27 -7.83 -2.72
C LEU A 106 1.04 -6.65 -3.34
N SER A 107 0.60 -5.42 -3.08
CA SER A 107 1.18 -4.20 -3.66
C SER A 107 2.65 -4.05 -3.28
N GLU A 108 3.49 -3.58 -4.20
CA GLU A 108 4.96 -3.63 -4.05
C GLU A 108 5.55 -2.98 -2.78
N TYR A 109 4.91 -1.95 -2.19
CA TYR A 109 5.40 -1.32 -0.94
C TYR A 109 5.44 -2.27 0.25
N ALA A 110 4.69 -3.36 0.15
CA ALA A 110 4.60 -4.36 1.19
C ALA A 110 5.67 -5.46 1.09
N TYR A 111 6.35 -5.59 -0.05
CA TYR A 111 6.95 -6.87 -0.44
C TYR A 111 8.36 -6.89 -0.99
N SER A 112 8.86 -5.77 -1.48
CA SER A 112 10.08 -5.86 -2.27
C SER A 112 11.32 -5.84 -1.36
N LEU A 113 11.54 -6.93 -0.59
CA LEU A 113 12.91 -7.38 -0.27
C LEU A 113 13.73 -7.65 -1.56
N LYS A 114 13.05 -7.64 -2.71
CA LYS A 114 13.60 -7.61 -4.06
C LYS A 114 13.85 -6.15 -4.48
N VAL A 115 15.10 -5.69 -4.39
CA VAL A 115 15.50 -4.39 -4.92
C VAL A 115 15.15 -4.32 -6.41
N ASN A 116 14.34 -3.34 -6.80
CA ASN A 116 14.10 -3.04 -8.20
C ASN A 116 14.06 -1.52 -8.42
N GLU A 117 14.41 -1.06 -9.62
CA GLU A 117 14.47 0.36 -9.91
C GLU A 117 13.08 1.04 -9.88
N LYS A 118 11.99 0.27 -9.82
CA LYS A 118 10.60 0.76 -9.79
C LYS A 118 10.13 1.09 -8.37
N SER A 119 10.66 0.41 -7.35
CA SER A 119 10.44 0.73 -5.94
C SER A 119 11.13 2.05 -5.56
N ASP A 120 12.29 2.31 -6.15
CA ASP A 120 13.00 3.59 -5.98
C ASP A 120 12.20 4.76 -6.58
N VAL A 121 11.63 4.57 -7.77
CA VAL A 121 10.76 5.57 -8.42
C VAL A 121 9.52 5.88 -7.58
N TYR A 122 8.93 4.88 -6.92
CA TYR A 122 7.85 5.12 -5.99
C TYR A 122 8.29 5.91 -4.77
N SER A 123 9.34 5.43 -4.10
CA SER A 123 9.83 6.02 -2.86
C SER A 123 10.22 7.48 -3.07
N PHE A 124 10.88 7.78 -4.20
CA PHE A 124 11.15 9.14 -4.65
C PHE A 124 9.87 9.99 -4.73
N SER A 125 8.79 9.43 -5.24
CA SER A 125 7.52 10.14 -5.44
C SER A 125 6.75 10.35 -4.14
N VAL A 126 6.85 9.41 -3.20
CA VAL A 126 6.34 9.63 -1.83
C VAL A 126 7.08 10.79 -1.17
N VAL A 127 8.42 10.81 -1.25
CA VAL A 127 9.22 11.92 -0.72
C VAL A 127 8.85 13.25 -1.38
N LEU A 128 8.61 13.27 -2.69
CA LEU A 128 8.16 14.45 -3.40
C LEU A 128 6.80 14.97 -2.88
N MET A 129 5.85 14.06 -2.64
CA MET A 129 4.56 14.41 -2.02
C MET A 129 4.74 14.88 -0.57
N GLU A 130 5.61 14.26 0.22
CA GLU A 130 5.93 14.71 1.59
C GLU A 130 6.51 16.13 1.59
N LEU A 131 7.42 16.45 0.66
CA LEU A 131 8.03 17.78 0.55
C LEU A 131 7.03 18.87 0.15
N ILE A 132 6.11 18.55 -0.78
CA ILE A 132 5.09 19.49 -1.24
C ILE A 132 4.03 19.74 -0.16
N THR A 133 3.64 18.68 0.55
CA THR A 133 2.51 18.74 1.50
C THR A 133 2.94 19.00 2.94
N SER A 134 4.22 18.77 3.26
CA SER A 134 4.75 18.69 4.62
C SER A 134 4.00 17.73 5.54
N LYS A 135 3.35 16.70 4.96
CA LYS A 135 2.69 15.62 5.70
C LYS A 135 3.51 14.35 5.63
N ARG A 136 3.43 13.54 6.69
CA ARG A 136 4.01 12.19 6.70
C ARG A 136 3.19 11.24 5.79
N PRO A 137 3.76 10.14 5.28
CA PRO A 137 3.04 9.24 4.37
C PRO A 137 1.78 8.61 4.96
N ASN A 138 1.73 8.46 6.28
CA ASN A 138 0.61 7.88 7.03
C ASN A 138 0.03 8.87 8.06
N ASP A 139 0.02 10.16 7.74
CA ASP A 139 -0.54 11.20 8.61
C ASP A 139 -2.04 10.96 8.88
N THR A 140 -2.47 11.10 10.14
CA THR A 140 -3.85 10.82 10.56
C THR A 140 -4.86 11.80 9.95
N CYS A 141 -4.41 12.97 9.47
CA CYS A 141 -5.28 13.95 8.83
C CYS A 141 -5.88 13.50 7.50
N PHE A 142 -5.40 12.40 6.91
CA PHE A 142 -5.93 11.89 5.64
C PHE A 142 -7.29 11.19 5.80
N GLY A 143 -7.64 10.75 7.00
CA GLY A 143 -8.81 9.92 7.28
C GLY A 143 -8.51 8.42 7.26
N GLU A 144 -9.51 7.61 7.58
CA GLU A 144 -9.32 6.16 7.70
C GLU A 144 -8.89 5.50 6.40
N ASN A 145 -7.92 4.59 6.48
CA ASN A 145 -7.42 3.78 5.36
C ASN A 145 -6.93 4.62 4.16
N LYS A 146 -6.30 5.77 4.44
CA LYS A 146 -5.67 6.63 3.44
C LYS A 146 -4.22 6.93 3.82
N ASP A 147 -3.34 6.74 2.85
CA ASP A 147 -1.97 7.23 2.87
C ASP A 147 -1.88 8.51 2.01
N ILE A 148 -0.70 9.13 2.01
CA ILE A 148 -0.44 10.36 1.26
C ILE A 148 -0.73 10.20 -0.24
N VAL A 149 -0.44 9.02 -0.81
CA VAL A 149 -0.67 8.74 -2.24
C VAL A 149 -2.16 8.74 -2.55
N LYS A 150 -2.95 8.02 -1.76
CA LYS A 150 -4.41 7.96 -1.93
C LYS A 150 -5.05 9.31 -1.67
N TRP A 151 -4.61 10.02 -0.64
CA TRP A 151 -5.10 11.35 -0.30
C TRP A 151 -4.84 12.39 -1.40
N VAL A 152 -3.62 12.44 -1.94
CA VAL A 152 -3.25 13.32 -3.06
C VAL A 152 -4.00 12.94 -4.34
N THR A 153 -4.13 11.65 -4.63
CA THR A 153 -4.85 11.16 -5.82
C THR A 153 -6.35 11.47 -5.76
N GLU A 154 -6.99 11.30 -4.60
CA GLU A 154 -8.42 11.61 -4.42
C GLU A 154 -8.70 13.12 -4.40
N SER A 155 -7.75 13.92 -3.93
CA SER A 155 -7.81 15.39 -4.01
C SER A 155 -7.75 15.89 -5.46
N ALA A 156 -7.27 15.06 -6.40
CA ALA A 156 -7.36 15.32 -7.84
C ALA A 156 -8.74 14.98 -8.44
N LEU A 157 -9.48 14.05 -7.83
CA LEU A 157 -10.75 13.53 -8.35
C LEU A 157 -11.99 14.25 -7.80
N SER A 158 -11.85 15.02 -6.72
CA SER A 158 -12.95 15.64 -5.98
C SER A 158 -13.37 17.04 -6.48
N SER A 159 -12.88 17.49 -7.64
CA SER A 159 -13.29 18.79 -8.20
C SER A 159 -14.72 18.73 -8.78
N PRO A 160 -15.64 19.63 -8.38
CA PRO A 160 -17.08 19.54 -8.70
C PRO A 160 -17.49 19.94 -10.13
N GLU A 161 -16.55 20.14 -11.07
CA GLU A 161 -16.90 20.52 -12.45
C GLU A 161 -16.73 19.37 -13.45
N ARG A 162 -17.74 18.49 -13.48
CA ARG A 162 -18.05 17.67 -14.66
C ARG A 162 -19.55 17.67 -14.93
N LYS A 163 -20.04 18.68 -15.64
CA LYS A 163 -21.12 18.50 -16.62
C LYS A 163 -20.83 19.38 -17.84
N THR A 164 -20.65 18.70 -18.97
CA THR A 164 -20.81 19.18 -20.35
C THR A 164 -19.93 20.37 -20.76
N THR A 165 -18.78 20.08 -21.38
CA THR A 165 -18.49 20.47 -22.77
C THR A 165 -17.17 19.84 -23.20
N GLU A 166 -17.13 19.35 -24.43
CA GLU A 166 -15.96 18.81 -25.10
C GLU A 166 -14.93 19.94 -25.30
N ASN A 167 -14.03 20.10 -24.33
CA ASN A 167 -12.72 20.74 -24.46
C ASN A 167 -11.87 20.25 -23.29
N ALA A 168 -11.08 19.20 -23.53
CA ALA A 168 -10.21 18.61 -22.53
C ALA A 168 -9.06 19.56 -22.18
N SER A 169 -9.22 20.38 -21.14
CA SER A 169 -8.08 21.05 -20.50
C SER A 169 -8.19 21.02 -18.98
N SER A 170 -7.26 20.29 -18.37
CA SER A 170 -6.80 20.40 -16.98
C SER A 170 -7.85 20.14 -15.90
N CYS A 171 -7.88 18.89 -15.39
CA CYS A 171 -8.49 18.62 -14.09
C CYS A 171 -7.63 19.31 -13.01
N CYS A 172 -8.01 20.51 -12.57
CA CYS A 172 -7.22 21.27 -11.62
C CYS A 172 -7.43 20.73 -10.20
N ARG A 173 -6.36 20.27 -9.54
CA ARG A 173 -6.37 19.89 -8.12
C ARG A 173 -6.63 21.14 -7.27
N ASP A 174 -7.31 21.01 -6.13
CA ASP A 174 -7.34 22.10 -5.13
C ASP A 174 -6.01 22.15 -4.37
N LEU A 175 -4.98 22.67 -5.03
CA LEU A 175 -3.60 22.69 -4.52
C LEU A 175 -3.46 23.47 -3.22
N ARG A 176 -4.37 24.41 -2.93
CA ARG A 176 -4.35 25.19 -1.67
C ARG A 176 -4.53 24.32 -0.44
N LYS A 177 -5.17 23.15 -0.56
CA LYS A 177 -5.33 22.17 0.52
C LYS A 177 -4.19 21.18 0.61
N LEU A 178 -3.49 20.97 -0.51
CA LEU A 178 -2.41 19.99 -0.61
C LEU A 178 -1.06 20.59 -0.21
N VAL A 179 -0.77 21.80 -0.66
CA VAL A 179 0.55 22.40 -0.53
C VAL A 179 0.76 22.97 0.88
N ASP A 180 1.98 22.81 1.41
CA ASP A 180 2.36 23.36 2.71
C ASP A 180 2.09 24.88 2.76
N PRO A 181 1.25 25.37 3.70
CA PRO A 181 0.97 26.80 3.86
C PRO A 181 2.20 27.67 4.10
N ARG A 182 3.32 27.08 4.54
CA ARG A 182 4.59 27.79 4.76
C ARG A 182 5.36 28.07 3.46
N MET A 183 5.01 27.42 2.34
CA MET A 183 5.58 27.73 1.05
C MET A 183 4.98 29.05 0.53
N GLN A 184 5.82 30.07 0.37
CA GLN A 184 5.43 31.37 -0.17
C GLN A 184 5.38 31.30 -1.70
N LEU A 185 4.24 30.86 -2.23
CA LEU A 185 4.08 30.52 -3.65
C LEU A 185 3.32 31.60 -4.43
N SER A 186 3.81 31.91 -5.62
CA SER A 186 3.11 32.67 -6.65
C SER A 186 2.17 31.77 -7.45
N THR A 187 1.30 32.35 -8.28
CA THR A 187 0.38 31.59 -9.15
C THR A 187 1.12 30.66 -10.12
N GLY A 188 2.30 31.07 -10.61
CA GLY A 188 3.12 30.25 -11.50
C GLY A 188 3.67 29.00 -10.80
N ASP A 189 4.03 29.12 -9.52
CA ASP A 189 4.58 28.00 -8.75
C ASP A 189 3.54 26.91 -8.49
N TYR A 190 2.26 27.29 -8.31
CA TYR A 190 1.18 26.31 -8.20
C TYR A 190 1.01 25.47 -9.47
N GLU A 191 1.13 26.09 -10.65
CA GLU A 191 1.09 25.32 -11.91
C GLU A 191 2.30 24.38 -12.07
N GLU A 192 3.45 24.70 -11.48
CA GLU A 192 4.61 23.82 -11.49
C GLU A 192 4.41 22.65 -10.52
N ILE A 193 3.94 22.94 -9.31
CA ILE A 193 3.61 21.94 -8.30
C ILE A 193 2.57 20.95 -8.82
N ASP A 194 1.53 21.41 -9.53
CA ASP A 194 0.51 20.49 -10.07
C ASP A 194 1.10 19.46 -11.03
N LYS A 195 2.05 19.89 -11.87
CA LYS A 195 2.73 19.01 -12.83
C LYS A 195 3.69 18.06 -12.12
N VAL A 196 4.37 18.54 -11.09
CA VAL A 196 5.21 17.72 -10.22
C VAL A 196 4.36 16.64 -9.53
N LEU A 197 3.16 16.99 -9.07
CA LEU A 197 2.20 16.04 -8.51
C LEU A 197 1.64 15.07 -9.56
N ASP A 198 1.42 15.46 -10.81
CA ASP A 198 1.07 14.53 -11.89
C ASP A 198 2.14 13.47 -12.10
N VAL A 199 3.40 13.89 -12.14
CA VAL A 199 4.54 12.98 -12.27
C VAL A 199 4.62 12.06 -11.05
N ALA A 200 4.44 12.61 -9.84
CA ALA A 200 4.43 11.82 -8.61
C ALA A 200 3.31 10.77 -8.63
N VAL A 201 2.07 11.16 -8.98
CA VAL A 201 0.93 10.24 -9.07
C VAL A 201 1.20 9.12 -10.08
N LEU A 202 1.74 9.44 -11.26
CA LEU A 202 2.13 8.44 -12.28
C LEU A 202 3.15 7.43 -11.75
N CYS A 203 4.15 7.91 -11.02
CA CYS A 203 5.18 7.09 -10.39
C CYS A 203 4.65 6.27 -9.21
N THR A 204 3.47 6.62 -8.67
CA THR A 204 2.82 5.92 -7.56
C THR A 204 1.79 4.87 -7.97
N THR A 205 1.71 4.54 -9.25
CA THR A 205 0.82 3.50 -9.77
C THR A 205 1.04 2.15 -9.08
N SER A 206 -0.07 1.45 -8.77
CA SER A 206 -0.05 0.22 -7.97
C SER A 206 0.82 -0.88 -8.58
N PHE A 207 0.88 -0.96 -9.91
CA PHE A 207 1.65 -1.96 -10.63
C PHE A 207 3.02 -1.40 -11.07
N PRO A 208 4.15 -2.01 -10.68
CA PRO A 208 5.49 -1.47 -10.92
C PRO A 208 5.83 -1.34 -12.41
N ILE A 209 5.29 -2.25 -13.23
CA ILE A 209 5.45 -2.25 -14.69
C ILE A 209 4.88 -0.98 -15.35
N ASN A 210 3.87 -0.36 -14.72
CA ASN A 210 3.25 0.86 -15.23
C ASN A 210 3.99 2.12 -14.80
N ARG A 211 4.95 2.01 -13.87
CA ARG A 211 5.75 3.15 -13.43
C ARG A 211 6.82 3.46 -14.47
N PRO A 212 7.09 4.74 -14.77
CA PRO A 212 8.18 5.13 -15.65
C PRO A 212 9.54 4.73 -15.06
N PHE A 213 10.57 4.69 -15.90
CA PHE A 213 11.96 4.63 -15.42
C PHE A 213 12.39 6.00 -14.90
N MET A 214 13.32 6.04 -13.93
CA MET A 214 13.77 7.31 -13.35
C MET A 214 14.31 8.31 -14.40
N ARG A 215 14.96 7.83 -15.47
CA ARG A 215 15.36 8.69 -16.61
C ARG A 215 14.19 9.48 -17.20
N ARG A 216 13.03 8.83 -17.34
CA ARG A 216 11.81 9.44 -17.88
C ARG A 216 11.17 10.38 -16.86
N VAL A 217 11.22 10.04 -15.57
CA VAL A 217 10.78 10.92 -14.48
C VAL A 217 11.57 12.23 -14.52
N VAL A 218 12.90 12.15 -14.61
CA VAL A 218 13.77 13.33 -14.71
C VAL A 218 13.46 14.16 -15.95
N GLU A 219 13.20 13.54 -17.12
CA GLU A 219 12.76 14.28 -18.31
C GLU A 219 11.44 15.01 -18.08
N LEU A 220 10.44 14.34 -17.51
CA LEU A 220 9.12 14.94 -17.25
C LEU A 220 9.23 16.13 -16.28
N LEU A 221 10.11 16.06 -15.28
CA LEU A 221 10.39 17.15 -14.35
C LEU A 221 11.23 18.27 -14.99
N LYS A 222 12.15 17.95 -15.92
CA LYS A 222 13.02 18.91 -16.60
C LYS A 222 12.30 19.76 -17.64
N VAL A 223 11.30 19.21 -18.33
CA VAL A 223 10.67 19.81 -19.53
C VAL A 223 10.09 21.22 -19.29
N LYS A 224 10.02 21.73 -18.06
CA LYS A 224 9.51 23.09 -17.80
C LYS A 224 10.42 24.05 -17.00
N ILE A 225 11.55 23.60 -16.45
CA ILE A 225 12.55 24.52 -15.86
C ILE A 225 13.19 25.43 -16.95
N HIS A 226 13.22 24.99 -18.20
CA HIS A 226 13.73 25.80 -19.32
C HIS A 226 12.83 26.96 -19.77
N LYS A 227 11.64 27.17 -19.18
CA LYS A 227 10.90 28.44 -19.38
C LYS A 227 11.28 29.53 -18.38
N LEU A 228 12.09 29.23 -17.36
CA LEU A 228 12.56 30.17 -16.35
C LEU A 228 14.04 30.57 -16.50
N ALA A 229 14.73 30.01 -17.48
CA ALA A 229 16.12 30.38 -17.78
C ALA A 229 16.24 30.68 -19.28
N LEU A 230 16.13 31.96 -19.63
CA LEU A 230 16.97 32.67 -20.60
C LEU A 230 16.49 34.14 -20.69
N PRO A 231 17.20 35.10 -20.07
CA PRO A 231 17.17 36.49 -20.51
C PRO A 231 18.10 36.67 -21.71
N ASN A 232 17.59 37.31 -22.76
CA ASN A 232 18.31 38.23 -23.65
C ASN A 232 17.28 39.13 -24.34
#